data_AF-A0A937YD69-F1
#
_entry.id   AF-A0A937YD69-F1
#
_cell.length_a   1.000
_cell.length_b   1.000
_cell.length_c   1.000
_cell.angle_alpha   90.00
_cell.angle_beta   90.00
_cell.angle_gamma   90.00
#
_symmetry.space_group_name_H-M   'P 1'
#
loop_
_entity.id
_entity.type
_entity.pdbx_description
1 polymer ?
#
loop_
_entity_poly.entity_id
_entity_poly.type
_entity_poly.pdbx_seq_one_letter_code
_entity_poly.pdbx_strand_id
1 'polypeptide(L)'
;MAAAIGEQSNLRRSTDAQRSEIASISAALADAQAKVARLTGARGIYTVQDGDSLSSFSLLFHRNAYRWPGIAQANKHLVNHPDRIFPAMVLINLSAMGTV
;
A
#
# COMPACT_ATOMS: atom_id res chain seq x y z
N MET A 1 -21.59 -16.37 -38.22
CA MET A 1 -21.83 -15.51 -37.03
C MET A 1 -21.72 -16.23 -35.68
N ALA A 2 -21.60 -17.58 -35.60
CA ALA A 2 -21.55 -18.30 -34.32
C ALA A 2 -20.17 -18.28 -33.59
N ALA A 3 -19.06 -18.15 -34.32
CA ALA A 3 -17.71 -18.19 -33.73
C ALA A 3 -17.37 -16.97 -32.85
N ALA A 4 -17.91 -15.78 -33.17
CA ALA A 4 -17.59 -14.54 -32.45
C ALA A 4 -18.18 -14.48 -31.02
N ILE A 5 -19.28 -15.20 -30.76
CA ILE A 5 -19.97 -15.20 -29.45
C ILE A 5 -19.25 -16.11 -28.44
N GLY A 6 -18.64 -17.21 -28.92
CA GLY A 6 -17.86 -18.14 -28.09
C GLY A 6 -16.56 -17.53 -27.56
N GLU A 7 -15.84 -16.79 -28.41
CA GLU A 7 -14.60 -16.09 -28.02
C GLU A 7 -14.87 -15.02 -26.95
N GLN A 8 -15.88 -14.18 -27.18
CA GLN A 8 -16.25 -13.07 -26.29
C GLN A 8 -16.73 -13.53 -24.90
N SER A 9 -17.39 -14.69 -24.82
CA SER A 9 -17.88 -15.25 -23.55
C SER A 9 -16.79 -15.94 -22.73
N ASN A 10 -15.72 -16.44 -23.37
CA ASN A 10 -14.53 -16.96 -22.68
C ASN A 10 -13.63 -15.83 -22.17
N LEU A 11 -13.44 -14.77 -22.97
CA LEU A 11 -12.70 -13.57 -22.57
C LEU A 11 -13.33 -12.90 -21.34
N ARG A 12 -14.66 -12.70 -21.33
CA ARG A 12 -15.37 -12.12 -20.17
C ARG A 12 -15.22 -12.96 -18.90
N ARG A 13 -15.42 -14.28 -19.00
CA ARG A 13 -15.23 -15.21 -17.87
C ARG A 13 -13.79 -15.19 -17.34
N SER A 14 -12.80 -15.09 -18.22
CA SER A 14 -11.39 -14.90 -17.82
C SER A 14 -11.19 -13.57 -17.09
N THR A 15 -11.80 -12.50 -17.58
CA THR A 15 -11.66 -11.16 -16.98
C THR A 15 -12.32 -11.09 -15.60
N ASP A 16 -13.50 -11.70 -15.45
CA ASP A 16 -14.22 -11.77 -14.18
C ASP A 16 -13.49 -12.64 -13.15
N ALA A 17 -12.92 -13.78 -13.58
CA ALA A 17 -12.09 -14.63 -12.73
C ALA A 17 -10.82 -13.90 -12.26
N GLN A 18 -10.10 -13.25 -13.19
CA GLN A 18 -8.91 -12.45 -12.86
C GLN A 18 -9.24 -11.31 -11.89
N ARG A 19 -10.39 -10.63 -12.08
CA ARG A 19 -10.82 -9.56 -11.19
C ARG A 19 -11.17 -10.07 -9.80
N SER A 20 -11.81 -11.23 -9.70
CA SER A 20 -12.12 -11.86 -8.43
C SER A 20 -10.86 -12.34 -7.70
N GLU A 21 -9.86 -12.82 -8.43
CA GLU A 21 -8.56 -13.21 -7.88
C GLU A 21 -7.75 -12.00 -7.39
N ILE A 22 -7.72 -10.91 -8.15
CA ILE A 22 -7.13 -9.64 -7.70
C ILE A 22 -7.84 -9.13 -6.44
N ALA A 23 -9.17 -9.23 -6.39
CA ALA A 23 -9.95 -8.82 -5.21
C ALA A 23 -9.62 -9.66 -3.98
N SER A 24 -9.45 -10.98 -4.11
CA SER A 24 -9.09 -11.84 -2.98
C SER A 24 -7.65 -11.58 -2.51
N ILE A 25 -6.70 -11.39 -3.43
CA ILE A 25 -5.31 -11.05 -3.11
C ILE A 25 -5.23 -9.70 -2.41
N SER A 26 -5.92 -8.68 -2.91
CA SER A 26 -5.94 -7.35 -2.30
C SER A 26 -6.55 -7.36 -0.89
N ALA A 27 -7.60 -8.16 -0.66
CA ALA A 27 -8.16 -8.35 0.68
C ALA A 27 -7.16 -9.03 1.63
N ALA A 28 -6.46 -10.08 1.18
CA ALA A 28 -5.45 -10.77 1.98
C ALA A 28 -4.26 -9.85 2.30
N LEU A 29 -3.84 -9.01 1.35
CA LEU A 29 -2.80 -8.02 1.55
C LEU A 29 -3.20 -6.98 2.61
N ALA A 30 -4.45 -6.48 2.56
CA ALA A 30 -4.98 -5.54 3.54
C ALA A 30 -5.01 -6.14 4.96
N ASP A 31 -5.42 -7.40 5.12
CA ASP A 31 -5.38 -8.10 6.42
C ASP A 31 -3.96 -8.23 6.97
N ALA A 32 -3.02 -8.68 6.12
CA ALA A 32 -1.62 -8.80 6.50
C ALA A 32 -1.02 -7.46 6.94
N GLN A 33 -1.33 -6.38 6.21
CA GLN A 33 -0.88 -5.02 6.55
C GLN A 33 -1.49 -4.51 7.85
N ALA A 34 -2.78 -4.76 8.10
CA ALA A 34 -3.43 -4.43 9.37
C ALA A 34 -2.80 -5.18 10.54
N LYS A 35 -2.42 -6.46 10.33
CA LYS A 35 -1.72 -7.26 11.33
C LYS A 35 -0.33 -6.71 11.64
N VAL A 36 0.44 -6.33 10.62
CA VAL A 36 1.75 -5.67 10.80
C VAL A 36 1.59 -4.35 11.56
N ALA A 37 0.63 -3.51 11.18
CA ALA A 37 0.35 -2.24 11.85
C ALA A 37 0.02 -2.44 13.33
N ARG A 38 -0.83 -3.42 13.66
CA ARG A 38 -1.18 -3.75 15.05
C ARG A 38 0.04 -4.24 15.84
N LEU A 39 0.86 -5.11 15.25
CA LEU A 39 2.03 -5.68 15.92
C LEU A 39 3.18 -4.67 16.10
N THR A 40 3.26 -3.67 15.22
CA THR A 40 4.29 -2.61 15.27
C THR A 40 3.85 -1.39 16.09
N GLY A 41 2.61 -1.36 16.59
CA GLY A 41 2.07 -0.22 17.34
C GLY A 41 1.79 1.00 16.46
N ALA A 42 1.54 0.80 15.17
CA ALA A 42 1.19 1.89 14.26
C ALA A 42 -0.13 2.54 14.67
N ARG A 43 -0.16 3.88 14.61
CA ARG A 43 -1.39 4.68 14.81
C ARG A 43 -2.28 4.70 13.56
N GLY A 44 -1.75 4.33 12.40
CA GLY A 44 -2.49 4.25 11.16
C GLY A 44 -1.68 3.62 10.05
N ILE A 45 -2.39 3.29 8.96
CA ILE A 45 -1.82 2.84 7.70
C ILE A 45 -2.20 3.82 6.61
N TYR A 46 -1.36 3.95 5.60
CA TYR A 46 -1.62 4.80 4.46
C TYR A 46 -1.13 4.17 3.17
N THR A 47 -2.00 4.12 2.19
CA THR A 47 -1.66 3.67 0.84
C THR A 47 -1.11 4.85 0.06
N VAL A 48 0.16 4.74 -0.34
CA VAL A 48 0.88 5.69 -1.18
C VAL A 48 0.13 5.86 -2.50
N GLN A 49 -0.18 7.11 -2.85
CA GLN A 49 -0.78 7.46 -4.13
C GLN A 49 0.28 7.87 -5.15
N ASP A 50 -0.10 7.97 -6.42
CA ASP A 50 0.78 8.49 -7.46
C ASP A 50 1.28 9.90 -7.09
N GLY A 51 2.59 10.08 -7.07
CA GLY A 51 3.23 11.36 -6.74
C GLY A 51 3.46 11.61 -5.24
N ASP A 52 3.09 10.67 -4.37
CA ASP A 52 3.42 10.77 -2.94
C ASP A 52 4.91 10.57 -2.66
N SER A 53 5.39 11.25 -1.63
CA SER A 53 6.74 11.12 -1.09
C SER A 53 6.69 10.88 0.42
N LEU A 54 7.77 10.34 1.01
CA LEU A 54 7.84 10.17 2.47
C LEU A 54 7.71 11.51 3.22
N SER A 55 8.17 12.60 2.63
CA SER A 55 8.04 13.95 3.17
C SER A 55 6.61 14.48 3.05
N SER A 56 5.90 14.24 1.94
CA SER A 56 4.47 14.56 1.79
C SER A 56 3.63 13.80 2.82
N PHE A 57 3.90 12.50 2.97
CA PHE A 57 3.27 11.66 4.00
C PHE A 57 3.57 12.19 5.41
N SER A 58 4.83 12.52 5.70
CA SER A 58 5.24 13.10 6.97
C SER A 58 4.54 14.43 7.27
N LEU A 59 4.33 15.25 6.25
CA LEU A 59 3.60 16.51 6.36
C LEU A 59 2.12 16.27 6.71
N LEU A 60 1.47 15.28 6.07
CA LEU A 60 0.07 14.92 6.34
C LEU A 60 -0.16 14.43 7.77
N PHE A 61 0.72 13.54 8.27
CA PHE A 61 0.50 12.85 9.54
C PHE A 61 1.21 13.45 10.75
N HIS A 62 2.33 14.15 10.54
CA HIS A 62 3.12 14.76 11.62
C HIS A 62 3.19 16.29 11.53
N ARG A 63 2.53 16.91 10.54
CA ARG A 63 2.59 18.36 10.25
C ARG A 63 4.02 18.88 10.07
N ASN A 64 4.96 17.98 9.77
CA ASN A 64 6.36 18.29 9.61
C ASN A 64 6.97 17.37 8.55
N ALA A 65 7.32 17.92 7.40
CA ALA A 65 7.90 17.18 6.28
C ALA A 65 9.27 16.58 6.63
N TYR A 66 10.04 17.17 7.56
CA TYR A 66 11.39 16.73 7.94
C TYR A 66 11.43 15.48 8.82
N ARG A 67 10.28 14.97 9.25
CA ARG A 67 10.21 13.71 10.02
C ARG A 67 10.23 12.44 9.16
N TRP A 68 10.33 12.59 7.83
CA TRP A 68 10.45 11.49 6.89
C TRP A 68 11.56 10.45 7.19
N PRO A 69 12.75 10.79 7.74
CA PRO A 69 13.81 9.79 7.93
C PRO A 69 13.41 8.71 8.93
N GLY A 70 12.66 9.10 9.95
CA GLY A 70 12.24 8.14 10.94
C GLY A 70 10.99 7.35 10.51
N ILE A 71 10.17 7.89 9.60
CA ILE A 71 9.15 7.10 8.89
C ILE A 71 9.82 6.04 8.01
N ALA A 72 10.90 6.41 7.31
CA ALA A 72 11.70 5.46 6.55
C ALA A 72 12.28 4.35 7.46
N GLN A 73 12.81 4.73 8.63
CA GLN A 73 13.31 3.78 9.64
C GLN A 73 12.22 2.81 10.11
N ALA A 74 11.01 3.31 10.39
CA ALA A 74 9.86 2.50 10.80
C ALA A 74 9.42 1.51 9.70
N ASN A 75 9.51 1.95 8.44
CA ASN A 75 9.09 1.19 7.28
C ASN A 75 10.26 0.45 6.61
N LYS A 76 11.42 0.28 7.27
CA LYS A 76 12.60 -0.39 6.68
C LYS A 76 12.35 -1.79 6.13
N HIS A 77 11.36 -2.49 6.68
CA HIS A 77 10.92 -3.79 6.19
C HIS A 77 10.25 -3.74 4.80
N LEU A 78 9.78 -2.57 4.37
CA LEU A 78 9.14 -2.32 3.07
C LEU A 78 9.99 -1.39 2.19
N VAL A 79 10.70 -0.45 2.79
CA VAL A 79 11.41 0.65 2.12
C VAL A 79 12.91 0.52 2.40
N ASN A 80 13.62 -0.18 1.52
CA ASN A 80 15.09 -0.29 1.59
C ASN A 80 15.79 1.02 1.24
N HIS A 81 15.16 1.85 0.40
CA HIS A 81 15.64 3.18 0.05
C HIS A 81 14.51 4.19 0.18
N PRO A 82 14.70 5.29 0.91
CA PRO A 82 13.64 6.25 1.21
C PRO A 82 13.03 6.90 -0.03
N ASP A 83 13.78 7.01 -1.13
CA ASP A 83 13.30 7.56 -2.41
C ASP A 83 12.57 6.53 -3.28
N ARG A 84 12.54 5.26 -2.86
CA ARG A 84 11.86 4.17 -3.56
C ARG A 84 10.58 3.79 -2.83
N ILE A 85 9.63 4.71 -2.84
CA ILE A 85 8.25 4.41 -2.50
C ILE A 85 7.42 4.39 -3.77
N PHE A 86 6.57 3.37 -3.92
CA PHE A 86 5.76 3.17 -5.11
C PHE A 86 4.28 3.36 -4.81
N PRO A 87 3.49 3.78 -5.80
CA PRO A 87 2.04 3.78 -5.69
C PRO A 87 1.51 2.40 -5.26
N ALA A 88 0.41 2.40 -4.50
CA ALA A 88 -0.19 1.22 -3.87
C ALA A 88 0.64 0.55 -2.77
N MET A 89 1.84 1.07 -2.45
CA MET A 89 2.59 0.63 -1.28
C MET A 89 1.93 1.16 -0.01
N VAL A 90 1.82 0.33 1.03
CA VAL A 90 1.21 0.73 2.30
C VAL A 90 2.29 1.04 3.33
N LEU A 91 2.30 2.28 3.80
CA LEU A 91 3.18 2.77 4.85
C LEU A 91 2.48 2.69 6.21
N ILE A 92 3.22 2.25 7.22
CA ILE A 92 2.78 2.34 8.61
C ILE A 92 3.17 3.69 9.21
N ASN A 93 2.21 4.34 9.85
CA ASN A 93 2.41 5.54 10.64
C ASN A 93 2.67 5.14 12.11
N LEU A 94 3.93 5.13 12.54
CA LEU A 94 4.27 4.98 13.95
C LEU A 94 4.13 6.34 14.65
N SER A 95 3.35 6.38 15.73
CA SER A 95 3.34 7.55 16.60
C SER A 95 4.30 7.34 17.75
N ALA A 96 5.04 8.40 18.06
CA ALA A 96 6.29 8.38 18.81
C ALA A 96 7.51 8.01 17.94
N MET A 97 7.79 8.88 16.97
CA MET A 97 9.18 9.27 16.76
C MET A 97 9.58 10.10 17.99
N GLY A 98 9.89 9.41 19.08
CA GLY A 98 10.48 10.02 20.26
C GLY A 98 11.75 10.73 19.81
N THR A 99 11.82 12.02 20.14
CA THR A 99 13.09 12.75 20.19
C THR A 99 14.07 11.91 21.01
N VAL A 100 15.10 11.38 20.34
CA VAL A 100 16.37 11.08 21.01
C VAL A 100 17.04 12.39 21.40
#